data_AF-A0A7J8J7W2-F1
#
_entry.id   AF-A0A7J8J7W2-F1
#
_cell.length_a   1.000
_cell.length_b   1.000
_cell.length_c   1.000
_cell.angle_alpha   90.00
_cell.angle_beta   90.00
_cell.angle_gamma   90.00
#
_symmetry.space_group_name_H-M   'P 1'
#
loop_
_entity.id
_entity.type
_entity.pdbx_description
1 polymer ?
#
loop_
_entity_poly.entity_id
_entity_poly.type
_entity_poly.pdbx_seq_one_letter_code
_entity_poly.pdbx_strand_id
1 'polypeptide(L)'
;MRFYELWDEVKQSMEMGKPVRELSDSKWLCDSEFMVDITKYLSELNVKLQGPKKLLSSLFSNMKSFETKLRLWKVQLERNNTVHFPTLEGQKPSRTLDYAGECGKLIEAFNERLKEVTSKQMELNIFARLFNVEPADVPDNLQHEIIQLQSDDELKARYNLPLLEFYKHCISNDEFPTLRRHALKCASVWNNLLL
;
A
#
# COMPACT_ATOMS: atom_id res chain seq x y z
N MET A 1 8.37 11.88 15.31
CA MET A 1 9.53 11.14 15.82
C MET A 1 10.21 11.95 16.93
N ARG A 2 9.47 12.31 17.98
CA ARG A 2 9.95 13.21 19.06
C ARG A 2 10.59 12.46 20.23
N PHE A 3 10.34 11.15 20.31
CA PHE A 3 10.86 10.27 21.36
C PHE A 3 12.33 9.87 21.13
N TYR A 4 12.74 9.71 19.87
CA TYR A 4 14.11 9.33 19.50
C TYR A 4 15.11 10.47 19.74
N GLU A 5 14.71 11.70 19.43
CA GLU A 5 15.51 12.92 19.66
C GLU A 5 15.78 13.17 21.14
N LEU A 6 14.93 12.62 22.03
CA LEU A 6 15.01 12.76 23.47
C LEU A 6 15.55 11.50 24.15
N TRP A 7 15.99 10.49 23.41
CA TRP A 7 16.32 9.18 23.99
C TRP A 7 17.49 9.27 24.97
N ASP A 8 18.53 10.04 24.63
CA ASP A 8 19.68 10.25 25.51
C ASP A 8 19.30 11.06 26.77
N GLU A 9 18.42 12.05 26.64
CA GLU A 9 17.91 12.86 27.77
C GLU A 9 16.99 12.04 28.70
N VAL A 10 16.13 11.21 28.12
CA VAL A 10 15.27 10.27 28.86
C VAL A 10 16.14 9.25 29.58
N LYS A 11 17.18 8.72 28.93
CA LYS A 11 18.13 7.77 29.52
C LYS A 11 18.90 8.39 30.69
N GLN A 12 19.45 9.59 30.53
CA GLN A 12 20.11 10.33 31.61
C GLN A 12 19.17 10.63 32.79
N SER A 13 17.94 11.06 32.51
CA SER A 13 16.94 11.35 33.53
C SER A 13 16.52 10.10 34.32
N MET A 14 16.41 8.95 33.64
CA MET A 14 16.10 7.66 34.25
C MET A 14 17.27 7.08 35.05
N GLU A 15 18.51 7.26 34.60
CA GLU A 15 19.72 6.84 35.32
C GLU A 15 19.99 7.67 36.58
N MET A 16 19.63 8.96 36.59
CA MET A 16 19.68 9.81 37.78
C MET A 16 18.56 9.51 38.81
N GLY A 17 17.59 8.66 38.45
CA GLY A 17 16.46 8.24 39.28
C GLY A 17 16.59 6.80 39.79
N LYS A 18 15.53 5.99 39.61
CA LYS A 18 15.57 4.54 39.87
C LYS A 18 16.05 3.84 38.59
N PRO A 19 16.99 2.88 38.68
CA PRO A 19 17.46 2.14 37.51
C PRO A 19 16.29 1.41 36.84
N VAL A 20 16.00 1.81 35.60
CA VAL A 20 15.01 1.17 34.73
C VAL A 20 15.70 -0.04 34.10
N ARG A 21 15.32 -1.24 34.54
CA ARG A 21 16.00 -2.50 34.18
C ARG A 21 15.95 -2.76 32.67
N GLU A 22 14.91 -2.27 32.02
CA GLU A 22 14.62 -2.35 30.60
C GLU A 22 15.69 -1.64 29.76
N LEU A 23 16.33 -0.57 30.26
CA LEU A 23 17.40 0.14 29.55
C LEU A 23 18.72 -0.62 29.49
N SER A 24 18.85 -1.70 30.26
CA SER A 24 19.99 -2.62 30.25
C SER A 24 19.66 -3.98 29.63
N ASP A 25 18.39 -4.23 29.29
CA ASP A 25 17.95 -5.48 28.68
C ASP A 25 18.11 -5.41 27.16
N SER A 26 19.07 -6.17 26.64
CA SER A 26 19.36 -6.24 25.21
C SER A 26 18.16 -6.68 24.37
N LYS A 27 17.31 -7.59 24.87
CA LYS A 27 16.11 -8.03 24.14
C LYS A 27 15.09 -6.90 24.08
N TRP A 28 14.87 -6.21 25.20
CA TRP A 28 13.96 -5.07 25.25
C TRP A 28 14.40 -3.93 24.33
N LEU A 29 15.70 -3.61 24.32
CA LEU A 29 16.25 -2.61 23.40
C LEU A 29 16.03 -2.99 21.93
N CYS A 30 16.31 -4.25 21.55
CA CYS A 30 16.05 -4.71 20.19
C CYS A 30 14.56 -4.65 19.82
N ASP A 31 13.66 -5.02 20.74
CA ASP A 31 12.22 -4.92 20.52
C ASP A 31 11.76 -3.47 20.32
N SER A 32 12.31 -2.55 21.12
CA SER A 32 12.08 -1.11 20.99
C SER A 32 12.53 -0.58 19.62
N GLU A 33 13.76 -0.88 19.21
CA GLU A 33 14.28 -0.39 17.93
C GLU A 33 13.53 -1.00 16.72
N PHE A 34 13.19 -2.29 16.77
CA PHE A 34 12.34 -2.89 15.74
C PHE A 34 10.99 -2.15 15.59
N MET A 35 10.35 -1.80 16.71
CA MET A 35 9.11 -1.02 16.69
C MET A 35 9.31 0.38 16.11
N VAL A 36 10.44 1.04 16.38
CA VAL A 36 10.77 2.35 15.81
C VAL A 36 10.83 2.27 14.29
N ASP A 37 11.57 1.31 13.75
CA ASP A 37 11.71 1.11 12.30
C ASP A 37 10.34 0.79 11.64
N ILE A 38 9.58 -0.17 12.17
CA ILE A 38 8.26 -0.52 11.62
C ILE A 38 7.28 0.66 11.68
N THR A 39 7.24 1.40 12.79
CA THR A 39 6.31 2.53 12.97
C THR A 39 6.64 3.66 11.99
N LYS A 40 7.92 3.89 11.71
CA LYS A 40 8.36 4.84 10.68
C LYS A 40 7.80 4.43 9.31
N TYR A 41 7.97 3.18 8.90
CA TYR A 41 7.47 2.70 7.62
C TYR A 41 5.94 2.73 7.51
N LEU A 42 5.22 2.42 8.58
CA LEU A 42 3.76 2.55 8.65
C LEU A 42 3.32 4.01 8.53
N SER A 43 4.04 4.93 9.15
CA SER A 43 3.76 6.36 9.07
C SER A 43 3.97 6.89 7.65
N GLU A 44 5.05 6.49 6.98
CA GLU A 44 5.32 6.82 5.58
C GLU A 44 4.24 6.29 4.63
N LEU A 45 3.77 5.06 4.84
CA LEU A 45 2.63 4.52 4.11
C LEU A 45 1.38 5.36 4.38
N ASN A 46 1.07 5.64 5.63
CA ASN A 46 -0.12 6.40 6.01
C ASN A 46 -0.15 7.79 5.33
N VAL A 47 0.99 8.49 5.27
CA VAL A 47 1.11 9.76 4.52
C VAL A 47 0.82 9.58 3.03
N LYS A 48 1.27 8.48 2.41
CA LYS A 48 1.00 8.19 1.00
C LYS A 48 -0.47 7.83 0.73
N LEU A 49 -1.15 7.26 1.72
CA LEU A 49 -2.55 6.89 1.63
C LEU A 49 -3.49 8.07 1.92
N GLN A 50 -3.01 9.08 2.64
CA GLN A 50 -3.76 10.29 2.95
C GLN A 50 -3.55 11.39 1.89
N GLY A 51 -4.50 12.32 1.85
CA GLY A 51 -4.45 13.52 1.02
C GLY A 51 -5.55 13.57 -0.05
N PRO A 52 -6.08 14.76 -0.35
CA PRO A 52 -7.14 14.92 -1.34
C PRO A 52 -6.63 14.55 -2.74
N LYS A 53 -7.54 14.02 -3.58
CA LYS A 53 -7.30 13.74 -5.01
C LYS A 53 -6.26 12.63 -5.32
N LYS A 54 -5.98 11.71 -4.39
CA LYS A 54 -5.19 10.51 -4.72
C LYS A 54 -5.99 9.59 -5.64
N LEU A 55 -5.43 9.25 -6.81
CA LEU A 55 -6.01 8.25 -7.71
C LEU A 55 -5.99 6.87 -7.00
N LEU A 56 -7.06 6.06 -7.13
CA LEU A 56 -7.08 4.76 -6.47
C LEU A 56 -5.91 3.89 -6.87
N SER A 57 -5.55 3.92 -8.15
CA SER A 57 -4.42 3.19 -8.71
C SER A 57 -3.12 3.52 -7.97
N SER A 58 -2.94 4.76 -7.54
CA SER A 58 -1.79 5.17 -6.72
C SER A 58 -1.88 4.61 -5.30
N LEU A 59 -3.05 4.67 -4.66
CA LEU A 59 -3.27 4.09 -3.33
C LEU A 59 -3.00 2.59 -3.32
N PHE A 60 -3.55 1.84 -4.28
CA PHE A 60 -3.29 0.40 -4.45
C PHE A 60 -1.83 0.09 -4.72
N SER A 61 -1.17 0.86 -5.59
CA SER A 61 0.24 0.66 -5.88
C SER A 61 1.10 0.86 -4.62
N ASN A 62 0.78 1.87 -3.79
CA ASN A 62 1.45 2.10 -2.52
C ASN A 62 1.22 0.95 -1.53
N MET A 63 -0.02 0.46 -1.41
CA MET A 63 -0.36 -0.69 -0.57
C MET A 63 0.39 -1.96 -1.00
N LYS A 64 0.33 -2.31 -2.29
CA LYS A 64 0.99 -3.50 -2.85
C LYS A 64 2.51 -3.43 -2.73
N SER A 65 3.08 -2.23 -2.94
CA SER A 65 4.52 -2.00 -2.73
C SER A 65 4.91 -2.24 -1.27
N PHE A 66 4.11 -1.76 -0.32
CA PHE A 66 4.36 -1.95 1.10
C PHE A 66 4.25 -3.43 1.52
N GLU A 67 3.21 -4.13 1.08
CA GLU A 67 3.06 -5.57 1.31
C GLU A 67 4.26 -6.36 0.78
N THR A 68 4.74 -6.03 -0.43
CA THR A 68 5.92 -6.65 -1.03
C THR A 68 7.18 -6.41 -0.19
N LYS A 69 7.34 -5.19 0.35
CA LYS A 69 8.45 -4.87 1.26
C LYS A 69 8.37 -5.67 2.55
N LEU A 70 7.20 -5.77 3.18
CA LEU A 70 7.02 -6.60 4.39
C LEU A 70 7.41 -8.06 4.15
N ARG A 71 7.01 -8.63 3.00
CA ARG A 71 7.39 -10.00 2.62
C ARG A 71 8.90 -10.17 2.45
N LEU A 72 9.55 -9.19 1.81
CA LEU A 72 11.01 -9.17 1.67
C LEU A 72 11.70 -9.09 3.05
N TRP A 73 11.26 -8.16 3.90
CA TRP A 73 11.80 -7.96 5.24
C TRP A 73 11.65 -9.21 6.10
N LYS A 74 10.51 -9.90 6.05
CA LYS A 74 10.31 -11.19 6.72
C LYS A 74 11.39 -12.20 6.33
N VAL A 75 11.61 -12.40 5.02
CA VAL A 75 12.63 -13.35 4.51
C VAL A 75 14.05 -12.94 4.90
N GLN A 76 14.35 -11.64 4.94
CA GLN A 76 15.65 -11.13 5.39
C GLN A 76 15.86 -11.33 6.88
N LEU A 77 14.85 -11.04 7.71
CA LEU A 77 14.88 -11.28 9.16
C LEU A 77 14.94 -12.77 9.50
N GLU A 78 14.36 -13.67 8.70
CA GLU A 78 14.59 -15.12 8.86
C GLU A 78 16.06 -15.53 8.67
N ARG A 79 16.84 -14.70 7.96
CA ARG A 79 18.26 -14.90 7.65
C ARG A 79 19.20 -14.02 8.47
N ASN A 80 18.71 -13.40 9.54
CA ASN A 80 19.46 -12.44 10.37
C ASN A 80 20.00 -11.22 9.59
N ASN A 81 19.31 -10.82 8.51
CA ASN A 81 19.65 -9.62 7.76
C ASN A 81 18.74 -8.45 8.19
N THR A 82 19.35 -7.45 8.82
CA THR A 82 18.69 -6.25 9.37
C THR A 82 18.90 -4.99 8.51
N VAL A 83 19.34 -5.11 7.25
CA VAL A 83 19.72 -3.96 6.39
C VAL A 83 18.62 -2.91 6.18
N HIS A 84 17.36 -3.28 6.37
CA HIS A 84 16.21 -2.37 6.29
C HIS A 84 15.62 -2.02 7.66
N PHE A 85 16.35 -2.29 8.74
CA PHE A 85 15.99 -1.95 10.11
C PHE A 85 17.19 -1.28 10.76
N PRO A 86 17.53 -0.04 10.36
CA PRO A 86 18.78 0.61 10.75
C PRO A 86 18.90 0.82 12.26
N THR A 87 17.79 1.05 12.96
CA THR A 87 17.84 1.21 14.42
C THR A 87 18.05 -0.12 15.12
N LEU A 88 17.39 -1.19 14.63
CA LEU A 88 17.61 -2.55 15.11
C LEU A 88 19.03 -3.04 14.80
N GLU A 89 19.55 -2.76 13.60
CA GLU A 89 20.92 -3.10 13.19
C GLU A 89 21.96 -2.51 14.13
N GLY A 90 21.72 -1.27 14.59
CA GLY A 90 22.55 -0.60 15.61
C GLY A 90 22.66 -1.38 16.94
N GLN A 91 21.62 -2.13 17.31
CA GLN A 91 21.60 -2.96 18.53
C GLN A 91 22.26 -4.32 18.36
N LYS A 92 22.59 -4.73 17.13
CA LYS A 92 23.23 -6.01 16.80
C LYS A 92 22.49 -7.20 17.44
N PRO A 93 21.21 -7.43 17.08
CA PRO A 93 20.41 -8.50 17.67
C PRO A 93 21.07 -9.85 17.42
N SER A 94 21.04 -10.73 18.44
CA SER A 94 21.60 -12.09 18.32
C SER A 94 20.73 -13.02 17.46
N ARG A 95 19.43 -12.74 17.36
CA ARG A 95 18.44 -13.45 16.53
C ARG A 95 17.34 -12.50 16.10
N THR A 96 16.79 -12.72 14.91
CA THR A 96 15.71 -11.88 14.35
C THR A 96 14.45 -12.65 13.95
N LEU A 97 14.36 -13.93 14.32
CA LEU A 97 13.22 -14.78 13.94
C LEU A 97 11.88 -14.28 14.52
N ASP A 98 11.88 -13.75 15.74
CA ASP A 98 10.69 -13.17 16.36
C ASP A 98 10.17 -11.98 15.55
N TYR A 99 11.07 -11.11 15.08
CA TYR A 99 10.73 -9.96 14.24
C TYR A 99 10.18 -10.37 12.86
N ALA A 100 10.71 -11.46 12.28
CA ALA A 100 10.13 -12.05 11.07
C ALA A 100 8.70 -12.54 11.32
N GLY A 101 8.43 -13.11 12.50
CA GLY A 101 7.09 -13.48 12.96
C GLY A 101 6.15 -12.27 13.05
N GLU A 102 6.62 -11.16 13.63
CA GLU A 102 5.85 -9.91 13.69
C GLU A 102 5.57 -9.33 12.30
N CYS A 103 6.53 -9.37 11.37
CA CYS A 103 6.26 -9.03 9.96
C CYS A 103 5.19 -9.94 9.34
N GLY A 104 5.18 -11.23 9.69
CA GLY A 104 4.13 -12.18 9.29
C GLY A 104 2.74 -11.74 9.75
N LYS A 105 2.59 -11.43 11.03
CA LYS A 105 1.33 -10.92 11.60
C LYS A 105 0.87 -9.61 10.94
N LEU A 106 1.82 -8.71 10.66
CA LEU A 106 1.51 -7.47 9.94
C LEU A 106 1.00 -7.73 8.52
N ILE A 107 1.58 -8.69 7.79
CA ILE A 107 1.11 -9.08 6.45
C ILE A 107 -0.33 -9.61 6.53
N GLU A 108 -0.63 -10.48 7.49
CA GLU A 108 -1.98 -11.02 7.70
C GLU A 108 -2.99 -9.90 7.98
N ALA A 109 -2.69 -9.02 8.94
CA ALA A 109 -3.54 -7.88 9.27
C ALA A 109 -3.74 -6.93 8.07
N PHE A 110 -2.70 -6.73 7.26
CA PHE A 110 -2.77 -5.89 6.06
C PHE A 110 -3.69 -6.51 5.00
N ASN A 111 -3.57 -7.81 4.74
CA ASN A 111 -4.40 -8.52 3.77
C ASN A 111 -5.87 -8.57 4.21
N GLU A 112 -6.12 -8.81 5.50
CA GLU A 112 -7.46 -8.78 6.09
C GLU A 112 -8.12 -7.41 5.88
N ARG A 113 -7.42 -6.33 6.25
CA ARG A 113 -7.95 -4.96 6.15
C ARG A 113 -8.14 -4.49 4.71
N LEU A 114 -7.34 -5.00 3.78
CA LEU A 114 -7.43 -4.63 2.37
C LEU A 114 -8.30 -5.58 1.56
N LYS A 115 -8.89 -6.62 2.14
CA LYS A 115 -9.66 -7.62 1.41
C LYS A 115 -10.76 -7.03 0.53
N GLU A 116 -11.56 -6.09 1.06
CA GLU A 116 -12.63 -5.41 0.31
C GLU A 116 -12.11 -4.45 -0.77
N VAL A 117 -10.94 -3.87 -0.52
CA VAL A 117 -10.28 -2.95 -1.44
C VAL A 117 -9.75 -3.80 -2.60
N THR A 118 -8.99 -4.85 -2.32
CA THR A 118 -8.50 -5.83 -3.29
C THR A 118 -9.62 -6.51 -4.07
N SER A 119 -10.79 -6.78 -3.48
CA SER A 119 -11.93 -7.34 -4.23
C SER A 119 -12.48 -6.38 -5.29
N LYS A 120 -12.28 -5.06 -5.13
CA LYS A 120 -12.66 -4.04 -6.11
C LYS A 120 -11.51 -3.66 -7.04
N GLN A 121 -10.32 -4.22 -6.86
CA GLN A 121 -9.14 -3.88 -7.65
C GLN A 121 -9.38 -4.04 -9.15
N MET A 122 -10.08 -5.10 -9.56
CA MET A 122 -10.39 -5.34 -10.97
C MET A 122 -11.35 -4.28 -11.52
N GLU A 123 -12.43 -3.97 -10.79
CA GLU A 123 -13.36 -2.88 -11.17
C GLU A 123 -12.61 -1.56 -11.41
N LEU A 124 -11.57 -1.29 -10.62
CA LEU A 124 -10.80 -0.06 -10.72
C LEU A 124 -9.72 -0.08 -11.77
N ASN A 125 -9.14 -1.25 -12.04
CA ASN A 125 -8.23 -1.42 -13.16
C ASN A 125 -8.98 -1.26 -14.48
N ILE A 126 -10.20 -1.79 -14.59
CA ILE A 126 -11.07 -1.52 -15.75
C ILE A 126 -11.31 0.00 -15.85
N PHE A 127 -11.61 0.68 -14.74
CA PHE A 127 -11.88 2.12 -14.79
C PHE A 127 -10.64 2.95 -15.19
N ALA A 128 -9.49 2.72 -14.57
CA ALA A 128 -8.31 3.60 -14.67
C ALA A 128 -7.19 3.08 -15.58
N ARG A 129 -7.27 1.84 -16.05
CA ARG A 129 -6.23 1.14 -16.83
C ARG A 129 -6.83 0.24 -17.91
N LEU A 130 -7.97 0.64 -18.49
CA LEU A 130 -8.72 -0.13 -19.49
C LEU A 130 -7.89 -0.69 -20.67
N PHE A 131 -6.80 -0.03 -21.06
CA PHE A 131 -5.91 -0.51 -22.12
C PHE A 131 -4.85 -1.54 -21.68
N ASN A 132 -4.70 -1.78 -20.38
CA ASN A 132 -3.65 -2.63 -19.80
C ASN A 132 -4.22 -3.75 -18.90
N VAL A 133 -5.53 -4.00 -18.95
CA VAL A 133 -6.15 -5.15 -18.27
C VAL A 133 -6.12 -6.37 -19.19
N GLU A 134 -5.92 -7.55 -18.62
CA GLU A 134 -6.02 -8.82 -19.33
C GLU A 134 -7.51 -9.16 -19.52
N PRO A 135 -8.02 -9.29 -20.77
CA PRO A 135 -9.42 -9.61 -21.00
C PRO A 135 -9.89 -10.91 -20.32
N ALA A 136 -9.02 -11.91 -20.14
CA ALA A 136 -9.40 -13.13 -19.43
C ALA A 136 -9.70 -12.91 -17.94
N ASP A 137 -9.18 -11.84 -17.34
CA ASP A 137 -9.34 -11.53 -15.91
C ASP A 137 -10.52 -10.58 -15.61
N VAL A 138 -11.12 -9.96 -16.64
CA VAL A 138 -12.26 -9.05 -16.45
C VAL A 138 -13.59 -9.81 -16.39
N PRO A 139 -14.65 -9.26 -15.75
CA PRO A 139 -15.97 -9.89 -15.72
C PRO A 139 -16.49 -10.20 -17.13
N ASP A 140 -17.11 -11.37 -17.32
CA ASP A 140 -17.56 -11.90 -18.61
C ASP A 140 -18.35 -10.89 -19.46
N ASN A 141 -19.21 -10.11 -18.82
CA ASN A 141 -20.03 -9.10 -19.48
C ASN A 141 -19.26 -7.89 -20.03
N LEU A 142 -17.98 -7.72 -19.67
CA LEU A 142 -17.10 -6.65 -20.14
C LEU A 142 -16.03 -7.14 -21.12
N GLN A 143 -15.79 -8.45 -21.22
CA GLN A 143 -14.64 -9.00 -21.97
C GLN A 143 -14.62 -8.55 -23.43
N HIS A 144 -15.75 -8.69 -24.14
CA HIS A 144 -15.83 -8.30 -25.55
C HIS A 144 -15.68 -6.79 -25.77
N GLU A 145 -16.32 -5.96 -24.94
CA GLU A 145 -16.21 -4.50 -25.01
C GLU A 145 -14.76 -4.05 -24.76
N ILE A 146 -14.07 -4.67 -23.80
CA ILE A 146 -12.65 -4.41 -23.53
C ILE A 146 -11.77 -4.82 -24.70
N ILE A 147 -11.97 -6.00 -25.29
CA ILE A 147 -11.19 -6.46 -26.46
C ILE A 147 -11.37 -5.51 -27.65
N GLN A 148 -12.62 -5.14 -27.94
CA GLN A 148 -12.94 -4.21 -29.02
C GLN A 148 -12.26 -2.85 -28.77
N LEU A 149 -12.40 -2.32 -27.56
CA LEU A 149 -11.80 -1.04 -27.20
C LEU A 149 -10.26 -1.09 -27.25
N GLN A 150 -9.64 -2.16 -26.75
CA GLN A 150 -8.19 -2.35 -26.78
C GLN A 150 -7.63 -2.54 -28.20
N SER A 151 -8.48 -2.84 -29.18
CA SER A 151 -8.10 -2.95 -30.58
C SER A 151 -8.27 -1.63 -31.34
N ASP A 152 -8.90 -0.62 -30.73
CA ASP A 152 -9.16 0.69 -31.35
C ASP A 152 -7.99 1.67 -31.08
N ASP A 153 -7.19 1.92 -32.11
CA ASP A 153 -6.04 2.80 -32.02
C ASP A 153 -6.42 4.30 -31.90
N GLU A 154 -7.60 4.69 -32.36
CA GLU A 154 -8.08 6.07 -32.23
C GLU A 154 -8.50 6.37 -30.78
N LEU A 155 -9.18 5.41 -30.14
CA LEU A 155 -9.50 5.48 -28.70
C LEU A 155 -8.22 5.45 -27.85
N LYS A 156 -7.23 4.62 -28.18
CA LYS A 156 -5.93 4.65 -27.50
C LYS A 156 -5.25 6.01 -27.58
N ALA A 157 -5.22 6.63 -28.76
CA ALA A 157 -4.60 7.93 -28.96
C ALA A 157 -5.28 9.03 -28.12
N ARG A 158 -6.59 8.91 -27.88
CA ARG A 158 -7.38 9.85 -27.06
C ARG A 158 -7.29 9.59 -25.55
N TYR A 159 -6.63 8.51 -25.10
CA TYR A 159 -6.49 8.17 -23.68
C TYR A 159 -5.56 9.11 -22.87
N ASN A 160 -5.08 10.19 -23.48
CA ASN A 160 -4.39 11.28 -22.79
C ASN A 160 -5.35 12.30 -22.13
N LEU A 161 -6.66 12.22 -22.42
CA LEU A 161 -7.67 13.06 -21.79
C LEU A 161 -7.83 12.71 -20.29
N PRO A 162 -8.29 13.65 -19.45
CA PRO A 162 -8.74 13.32 -18.10
C PRO A 162 -9.77 12.20 -18.12
N LEU A 163 -9.66 11.23 -17.21
CA LEU A 163 -10.38 9.96 -17.29
C LEU A 163 -11.90 10.13 -17.44
N LEU A 164 -12.51 11.07 -16.71
CA LEU A 164 -13.94 11.36 -16.82
C LEU A 164 -14.32 11.96 -18.18
N GLU A 165 -13.48 12.82 -18.75
CA GLU A 165 -13.69 13.41 -20.07
C GLU A 165 -13.55 12.35 -21.17
N PHE A 166 -12.59 11.42 -21.03
CA PHE A 166 -12.44 10.27 -21.91
C PHE A 166 -13.73 9.42 -21.94
N TYR A 167 -14.25 9.01 -20.77
CA TYR A 167 -15.49 8.25 -20.71
C TYR A 167 -16.71 9.00 -21.24
N LYS A 168 -16.75 10.33 -21.04
CA LYS A 168 -17.87 11.16 -21.48
C LYS A 168 -17.88 11.37 -23.00
N HIS A 169 -16.71 11.57 -23.60
CA HIS A 169 -16.57 12.04 -24.99
C HIS A 169 -16.08 10.99 -25.98
N CYS A 170 -15.37 9.96 -25.53
CA CYS A 170 -14.78 8.94 -26.41
C CYS A 170 -15.53 7.61 -26.34
N ILE A 171 -16.12 7.26 -25.20
CA ILE A 171 -16.79 5.97 -25.03
C ILE A 171 -18.27 6.09 -25.37
N SER A 172 -18.66 5.64 -26.57
CA SER A 172 -20.06 5.64 -27.01
C SER A 172 -20.92 4.70 -26.16
N ASN A 173 -22.15 5.12 -25.83
CA ASN A 173 -23.10 4.26 -25.11
C ASN A 173 -23.65 3.13 -26.00
N ASP A 174 -23.67 3.33 -27.32
CA ASP A 174 -24.22 2.34 -28.26
C ASP A 174 -23.22 1.21 -28.52
N GLU A 175 -21.91 1.52 -28.50
CA GLU A 175 -20.84 0.55 -28.75
C GLU A 175 -20.29 -0.07 -27.45
N PHE A 176 -20.25 0.69 -26.36
CA PHE A 176 -19.68 0.26 -25.07
C PHE A 176 -20.65 0.48 -23.89
N PRO A 177 -21.89 -0.04 -23.96
CA PRO A 177 -22.92 0.22 -22.95
C PRO A 177 -22.53 -0.28 -21.55
N THR A 178 -21.86 -1.43 -21.46
CA THR A 178 -21.52 -2.06 -20.18
C THR A 178 -20.35 -1.33 -19.53
N LEU A 179 -19.30 -1.03 -20.30
CA LEU A 179 -18.15 -0.27 -19.86
C LEU A 179 -18.53 1.14 -19.43
N ARG A 180 -19.41 1.82 -20.17
CA ARG A 180 -19.89 3.16 -19.80
C ARG A 180 -20.66 3.14 -18.50
N ARG A 181 -21.53 2.15 -18.28
CA ARG A 181 -22.26 1.96 -17.02
C ARG A 181 -21.30 1.69 -15.86
N HIS A 182 -20.30 0.83 -16.08
CA HIS A 182 -19.25 0.54 -15.11
C HIS A 182 -18.48 1.81 -14.72
N ALA A 183 -18.06 2.61 -15.70
CA ALA A 183 -17.36 3.86 -15.47
C ALA A 183 -18.19 4.86 -14.67
N LEU A 184 -19.49 4.99 -14.96
CA LEU A 184 -20.40 5.85 -14.20
C LEU A 184 -20.57 5.39 -12.74
N LYS A 185 -20.65 4.08 -12.49
CA LYS A 185 -20.67 3.49 -11.14
C LYS A 185 -19.38 3.81 -10.39
N CYS A 186 -18.23 3.64 -11.04
CA CYS A 186 -16.94 3.97 -10.42
C CYS A 186 -16.82 5.48 -10.14
N ALA A 187 -17.24 6.33 -11.08
CA ALA A 187 -17.19 7.78 -10.94
C ALA A 187 -18.11 8.32 -9.84
N SER A 188 -19.31 7.75 -9.65
CA SER A 188 -20.22 8.16 -8.58
C SER A 188 -19.69 7.80 -7.19
N VAL A 189 -19.10 6.60 -7.05
CA VAL A 189 -18.37 6.20 -5.84
C VAL A 189 -17.16 7.11 -5.61
N TRP A 190 -16.48 7.54 -6.69
CA TRP A 190 -15.32 8.44 -6.62
C TRP A 190 -15.65 9.84 -6.13
N ASN A 191 -16.74 10.43 -6.66
CA ASN A 191 -17.18 11.76 -6.27
C ASN A 191 -17.66 11.80 -4.81
N ASN A 192 -18.29 10.73 -4.32
CA ASN A 192 -18.77 10.64 -2.94
C ASN A 192 -17.65 10.39 -1.91
N LEU A 193 -16.46 9.97 -2.34
CA LEU A 193 -15.27 9.79 -1.48
C LEU A 193 -14.39 11.05 -1.39
N LEU A 194 -14.67 12.08 -2.17
CA LEU A 194 -13.90 13.34 -2.26
C LEU A 194 -14.70 14.59 -1.84
N LEU A 195 -15.88 14.39 -1.23
CA LEU A 195 -16.66 15.40 -0.51
C LEU A 195 -16.65 15.11 0.99
#